data_AF-A5Z0M5-F1
#
_entry.id   AF-A5Z0M5-F1
#
_cell.length_a   1.000
_cell.length_b   1.000
_cell.length_c   1.000
_cell.angle_alpha   90.00
_cell.angle_beta   90.00
_cell.angle_gamma   90.00
#
_symmetry.space_group_name_H-M   'P 1'
#
loop_
_entity.id
_entity.type
_entity.pdbx_description
1 polymer ?
#
loop_
_entity_poly.entity_id
_entity_poly.type
_entity_poly.pdbx_seq_one_letter_code
_entity_poly.pdbx_strand_id
1 'polypeptide(L)'
;YHVVKTPRSVYKTVPNCEPCRPLQRSPIEGFYLAGDYTKQKYLASMEGAVLSGKLCAQAIVQDSELLAARGQKRIAQVSIV
;
A
#
# COMPACT_ATOMS: atom_id res chain seq x y z
N TYR A 1 -16.08 20.93 -26.94
CA TYR A 1 -15.98 20.64 -25.49
C TYR A 1 -15.46 19.20 -25.32
N HIS A 2 -14.64 18.94 -24.29
CA HIS A 2 -14.17 17.58 -23.96
C HIS A 2 -14.83 17.12 -22.66
N VAL A 3 -15.36 15.89 -22.66
CA VAL A 3 -16.03 15.29 -21.49
C VAL A 3 -15.25 14.06 -21.07
N VAL A 4 -14.82 14.02 -19.80
CA VAL A 4 -14.13 12.87 -19.20
C VAL A 4 -15.05 12.26 -18.15
N LYS A 5 -15.32 10.95 -18.28
CA LYS A 5 -16.19 10.19 -17.36
C LYS A 5 -15.39 9.07 -16.73
N THR A 6 -15.30 9.08 -15.40
CA THR A 6 -14.60 8.03 -14.62
C THR A 6 -15.61 7.32 -13.72
N PRO A 7 -16.24 6.22 -14.17
CA PRO A 7 -17.33 5.57 -13.43
C PRO A 7 -16.88 4.91 -12.11
N ARG A 8 -15.57 4.64 -11.97
CA ARG A 8 -14.94 4.07 -10.77
C ARG A 8 -13.74 4.94 -10.42
N SER A 9 -14.00 6.10 -9.80
CA SER A 9 -12.94 7.01 -9.36
C SER A 9 -12.43 6.61 -7.97
N VAL A 10 -12.84 7.33 -6.93
CA VAL A 10 -12.55 7.03 -5.53
C VAL A 10 -13.55 6.01 -4.97
N TYR A 11 -13.18 5.35 -3.87
CA TYR A 11 -14.11 4.45 -3.19
C TYR A 11 -15.31 5.23 -2.63
N LYS A 12 -16.48 4.59 -2.59
CA LYS A 12 -17.69 5.19 -2.02
C LYS A 12 -17.64 5.09 -0.49
N THR A 13 -17.48 6.22 0.19
CA THR A 13 -17.42 6.30 1.66
C THR A 13 -18.80 6.14 2.30
N VAL A 14 -19.33 4.91 2.30
CA VAL A 14 -20.56 4.57 3.02
C VAL A 14 -20.26 4.22 4.49
N PRO A 15 -21.27 4.22 5.39
CA PRO A 15 -21.08 3.76 6.76
C PRO A 15 -20.42 2.37 6.81
N ASN A 16 -19.56 2.15 7.81
CA ASN A 16 -18.80 0.90 8.02
C ASN A 16 -17.70 0.58 6.99
N CYS A 17 -17.27 1.52 6.14
CA CYS A 17 -16.09 1.32 5.30
C CYS A 17 -14.75 1.36 6.06
N GLU A 18 -14.68 2.10 7.18
CA GLU A 18 -13.41 2.36 7.88
C GLU A 18 -12.70 1.09 8.41
N PRO A 19 -13.39 0.05 8.92
CA PRO A 19 -12.76 -1.23 9.26
C PRO A 19 -12.20 -2.00 8.05
N CYS A 20 -12.76 -1.80 6.86
CA CYS A 20 -12.34 -2.49 5.64
C CYS A 20 -11.08 -1.88 5.00
N ARG A 21 -10.65 -0.70 5.44
CA ARG A 21 -9.48 -0.01 4.87
C ARG A 21 -8.20 -0.71 5.34
N PRO A 22 -7.39 -1.26 4.43
CA PRO A 22 -6.18 -2.00 4.81
C PRO A 22 -5.07 -1.05 5.26
N LEU A 23 -4.22 -1.50 6.18
CA LEU A 23 -2.96 -0.84 6.49
C LEU A 23 -1.98 -0.98 5.32
N GLN A 24 -0.94 -0.13 5.29
CA GLN A 24 0.05 -0.15 4.21
C GLN A 24 0.92 -1.41 4.22
N ARG A 25 1.19 -1.99 5.40
CA ARG A 25 1.84 -3.30 5.54
C ARG A 25 0.78 -4.40 5.48
N SER A 26 0.87 -5.25 4.47
CA SER A 26 0.00 -6.42 4.35
C SER A 26 0.51 -7.58 5.22
N PRO A 27 -0.32 -8.61 5.51
CA PRO A 27 0.15 -9.82 6.18
C PRO A 27 1.10 -10.67 5.31
N ILE A 28 1.21 -10.37 4.01
CA ILE A 28 2.11 -11.06 3.09
C ILE A 28 3.46 -10.33 3.09
N GLU A 29 4.52 -11.05 3.47
CA GLU A 29 5.87 -10.51 3.55
C GLU A 29 6.32 -9.90 2.21
N GLY A 30 6.82 -8.67 2.25
CA GLY A 30 7.27 -7.94 1.06
C GLY A 30 6.15 -7.49 0.12
N PHE A 31 4.88 -7.57 0.53
CA PHE A 31 3.74 -7.03 -0.19
C PHE A 31 3.13 -5.86 0.58
N TYR A 32 3.04 -4.69 -0.06
CA TYR A 32 2.60 -3.44 0.55
C TYR A 32 1.53 -2.77 -0.31
N LEU A 33 0.67 -1.97 0.32
CA LEU A 33 -0.42 -1.26 -0.34
C LEU A 33 -0.27 0.25 -0.14
N ALA A 34 -0.53 1.01 -1.20
CA ALA A 34 -0.63 2.46 -1.19
C ALA A 34 -1.85 2.91 -2.01
N GLY A 35 -2.36 4.09 -1.71
CA GLY A 35 -3.57 4.65 -2.29
C GLY A 35 -4.46 5.27 -1.23
N ASP A 36 -5.28 6.22 -1.65
CA ASP A 36 -6.22 6.97 -0.81
C ASP A 36 -7.22 6.07 -0.04
N TYR A 37 -7.57 4.92 -0.62
CA TYR A 37 -8.40 3.87 -0.04
C TYR A 37 -7.77 3.14 1.15
N THR A 38 -6.43 3.12 1.25
CA THR A 38 -5.73 2.51 2.40
C THR A 38 -5.98 3.30 3.69
N LYS A 39 -5.69 2.73 4.85
CA LYS A 39 -5.99 3.30 6.16
C LYS A 39 -5.15 4.56 6.42
N GLN A 40 -5.80 5.72 6.40
CA GLN A 40 -5.22 7.02 6.71
C GLN A 40 -6.33 8.05 7.02
N LYS A 41 -5.97 9.19 7.63
CA LYS A 41 -6.91 10.14 8.26
C LYS A 41 -7.57 11.17 7.32
N TYR A 42 -7.05 11.38 6.11
CA TYR A 42 -7.44 12.41 5.15
C TYR A 42 -8.41 11.95 4.04
N LEU A 43 -9.30 10.98 4.31
CA LEU A 43 -10.35 10.51 3.37
C LEU A 43 -9.82 10.09 1.98
N ALA A 44 -10.72 9.79 1.04
CA ALA A 44 -10.35 9.53 -0.36
C ALA A 44 -10.02 10.86 -1.06
N SER A 45 -8.76 11.30 -0.97
CA SER A 45 -8.31 12.60 -1.46
C SER A 45 -6.87 12.55 -1.95
N MET A 46 -6.41 13.62 -2.61
CA MET A 46 -5.00 13.79 -2.99
C MET A 46 -4.08 13.72 -1.75
N GLU A 47 -4.47 14.36 -0.65
CA GLU A 47 -3.72 14.29 0.63
C GLU A 47 -3.69 12.87 1.19
N GLY A 48 -4.81 12.15 1.10
CA GLY A 48 -4.88 10.75 1.49
C GLY A 48 -3.96 9.86 0.66
N ALA A 49 -3.90 10.09 -0.65
CA ALA A 49 -3.01 9.39 -1.55
C ALA A 49 -1.54 9.66 -1.21
N VAL A 50 -1.15 10.93 -1.04
CA VAL A 50 0.24 11.30 -0.69
C VAL A 50 0.63 10.74 0.68
N LEU A 51 -0.23 10.91 1.70
CA LEU A 51 0.03 10.37 3.03
C LEU A 51 0.16 8.84 3.01
N SER A 52 -0.71 8.15 2.27
CA SER A 52 -0.63 6.69 2.13
C SER A 52 0.70 6.24 1.53
N GLY A 53 1.21 6.97 0.53
CA GLY A 53 2.50 6.69 -0.09
C GLY A 53 3.65 6.89 0.90
N LYS A 54 3.60 7.96 1.70
CA LYS A 54 4.57 8.21 2.77
C LYS A 54 4.58 7.09 3.82
N LEU A 55 3.40 6.66 4.27
CA LEU A 55 3.26 5.55 5.23
C LEU A 55 3.75 4.22 4.64
N CYS A 56 3.49 3.96 3.35
CA CYS A 56 3.97 2.78 2.66
C CYS A 56 5.50 2.77 2.56
N ALA A 57 6.11 3.88 2.16
CA ALA A 57 7.56 4.01 2.12
C ALA A 57 8.18 3.83 3.51
N GLN A 58 7.55 4.40 4.55
CA GLN A 58 7.98 4.23 5.93
C GLN A 58 7.93 2.75 6.36
N ALA A 59 6.86 2.02 6.02
CA ALA A 59 6.75 0.59 6.33
C ALA A 59 7.85 -0.24 5.65
N ILE A 60 8.17 0.06 4.38
CA ILE A 60 9.24 -0.61 3.63
C ILE A 60 10.60 -0.36 4.26
N VAL A 61 10.90 0.88 4.65
CA VAL A 61 12.19 1.22 5.29
C VAL A 61 12.31 0.55 6.66
N GLN A 62 11.23 0.49 7.44
CA GLN A 62 11.21 -0.24 8.72
C GLN A 62 11.47 -1.74 8.55
N ASP A 63 10.98 -2.33 7.46
CA ASP A 63 11.16 -3.76 7.17
C ASP A 63 12.44 -4.04 6.35
N SER A 64 13.28 -3.04 6.10
CA SER A 64 14.41 -3.13 5.16
C SER A 64 15.39 -4.25 5.49
N GLU A 65 15.72 -4.46 6.76
CA GLU A 65 16.61 -5.54 7.21
C GLU A 65 16.01 -6.93 6.91
N LEU A 66 14.72 -7.10 7.20
CA LEU A 66 13.97 -8.32 6.92
C LEU A 66 13.95 -8.59 5.41
N LEU A 67 13.63 -7.57 4.61
CA LEU A 67 13.59 -7.66 3.15
C LEU A 67 14.96 -7.98 2.54
N ALA A 68 16.04 -7.39 3.07
CA ALA A 68 17.41 -7.68 2.65
C ALA A 68 17.80 -9.14 2.95
N ALA A 69 17.50 -9.63 4.16
CA ALA A 69 17.75 -11.01 4.55
C ALA A 69 16.98 -12.00 3.67
N ARG A 70 15.73 -11.69 3.30
CA ARG A 70 14.95 -12.48 2.34
C ARG A 70 15.61 -12.55 0.97
N GLY A 71 16.13 -11.43 0.48
CA GLY A 71 16.86 -11.36 -0.79
C GLY A 71 18.08 -12.29 -0.81
N GLN A 72 18.87 -12.28 0.26
CA GLN A 72 20.04 -13.15 0.42
C GLN A 72 19.66 -14.64 0.46
N LYS A 73 18.61 -15.02 1.22
CA LYS A 73 18.11 -16.40 1.27
C LYS A 73 17.65 -16.90 -0.09
N ARG A 74 16.96 -16.04 -0.85
CA ARG A 74 16.51 -16.38 -2.21
C ARG A 74 17.67 -16.62 -3.16
N ILE A 75 18.71 -15.78 -3.11
CA ILE A 75 19.93 -15.95 -3.93
C ILE A 75 20.64 -17.25 -3.54
N ALA A 76 20.82 -17.51 -2.25
CA ALA A 76 21.48 -18.72 -1.78
C ALA A 76 20.73 -20.01 -2.20
N GLN A 77 19.39 -20.01 -2.16
CA GLN A 77 18.59 -21.14 -2.64
C GLN A 77 18.72 -21.38 -4.15
N VAL A 78 18.77 -20.30 -4.95
CA VAL A 78 18.92 -20.42 -6.41
C VAL A 78 20.30 -20.94 -6.79
N SER A 79 21.35 -20.60 -6.04
CA SER A 79 22.72 -21.08 -6.31
C SER A 79 22.99 -22.54 -5.92
N ILE A 80 22.08 -23.19 -5.18
CA ILE A 80 22.21 -24.59 -4.75
C ILE A 80 21.55 -25.57 -5.76
N VAL A 81 20.83 -25.05 -6.76
CA VAL A 81 20.22 -25.81 -7.87
C VAL A 81 21.02 -25.60 -9.14
#